data_AF-A0A3P5WYC1-F1
#
_entry.id   AF-A0A3P5WYC1-F1
#
_cell.length_a   1.000
_cell.length_b   1.000
_cell.length_c   1.000
_cell.angle_alpha   90.00
_cell.angle_beta   90.00
_cell.angle_gamma   90.00
#
_symmetry.space_group_name_H-M   'P 1'
#
loop_
_entity.id
_entity.type
_entity.pdbx_description
1 polymer ?
#
loop_
_entity_poly.entity_id
_entity_poly.type
_entity_poly.pdbx_seq_one_letter_code
_entity_poly.pdbx_strand_id
1 'polypeptide(L)'
;MTAPAQLTARLFSLRAEGLLHGLDAAIARARLSGWLIGLELAGTRPYWLGQNVALIGDGALTDRYAQALRVVGALPAVTDATRVTLAGLTAARMQMKGTT
;
A
#
# COMPACT_ATOMS: atom_id res chain seq x y z
N MET A 1 -8.11 -11.50 5.55
CA MET A 1 -8.46 -11.93 6.92
C MET A 1 -9.17 -10.76 7.60
N THR A 2 -10.44 -10.90 7.96
CA THR A 2 -11.25 -9.89 8.66
C THR A 2 -11.41 -10.32 10.12
N ALA A 3 -10.38 -10.14 10.92
CA ALA A 3 -10.43 -10.40 12.37
C ALA A 3 -9.71 -9.27 13.12
N PRO A 4 -10.40 -8.14 13.39
CA PRO A 4 -9.82 -6.96 14.05
C PRO A 4 -9.13 -7.30 15.38
N ALA A 5 -9.73 -8.21 16.14
CA ALA A 5 -9.18 -8.69 17.42
C ALA A 5 -7.83 -9.41 17.26
N GLN A 6 -7.59 -10.11 16.14
CA GLN A 6 -6.30 -10.75 15.89
C GLN A 6 -5.22 -9.72 15.54
N LEU A 7 -5.60 -8.64 14.86
CA LEU A 7 -4.67 -7.54 14.58
C LEU A 7 -4.26 -6.85 15.87
N THR A 8 -5.20 -6.46 16.72
CA THR A 8 -4.90 -5.78 17.98
C THR A 8 -4.03 -6.64 18.90
N ALA A 9 -4.30 -7.96 18.97
CA ALA A 9 -3.44 -8.91 19.68
C ALA A 9 -2.01 -8.92 19.11
N ARG A 10 -1.85 -9.02 17.78
CA ARG A 10 -0.53 -9.00 17.12
C ARG A 10 0.25 -7.70 17.35
N LEU A 11 -0.43 -6.55 17.34
CA LEU A 11 0.19 -5.26 17.64
C LEU A 11 0.78 -5.23 19.06
N PHE A 12 0.05 -5.76 20.04
CA PHE A 12 0.55 -5.85 21.41
C PHE A 12 1.69 -6.86 21.54
N SER A 13 1.60 -8.02 20.87
CA SER A 13 2.68 -9.02 20.82
C SER A 13 3.98 -8.42 20.28
N LEU A 14 3.93 -7.56 19.26
CA LEU A 14 5.11 -6.90 18.71
C LEU A 14 5.84 -6.04 19.76
N ARG A 15 5.09 -5.33 20.60
CA ARG A 15 5.66 -4.58 21.73
C ARG A 15 6.22 -5.52 22.80
N ALA A 16 5.51 -6.58 23.12
CA ALA A 16 5.95 -7.57 24.11
C ALA A 16 7.27 -8.23 23.68
N GLU A 17 7.43 -8.57 22.40
CA GLU A 17 8.70 -9.10 21.85
C GLU A 17 9.85 -8.11 21.99
N GLY A 18 9.61 -6.81 21.79
CA GLY A 18 10.60 -5.77 22.03
C GLY A 18 11.08 -5.72 23.48
N LEU A 19 10.16 -5.89 24.44
CA LEU A 19 10.46 -5.84 25.88
C LEU A 19 11.10 -7.12 26.41
N LEU A 20 10.62 -8.28 25.97
CA LEU A 20 10.98 -9.59 26.53
C LEU A 20 12.13 -10.27 25.78
N HIS A 21 12.28 -9.97 24.49
CA HIS A 21 13.20 -10.68 23.60
C HIS A 21 14.16 -9.74 22.85
N GLY A 22 14.13 -8.44 23.14
CA GLY A 22 15.04 -7.47 22.51
C GLY A 22 14.86 -7.38 21.00
N LEU A 23 13.62 -7.50 20.51
CA LEU A 23 13.32 -7.40 19.08
C LEU A 23 13.86 -6.07 18.52
N ASP A 24 14.68 -6.17 17.47
CA ASP A 24 15.23 -5.00 16.79
C ASP A 24 14.11 -4.09 16.24
N ALA A 25 14.30 -2.78 16.40
CA ALA A 25 13.30 -1.78 16.05
C ALA A 25 13.02 -1.74 14.54
N ALA A 26 14.03 -1.99 13.69
CA ALA A 26 13.83 -2.03 12.24
C ALA A 26 13.01 -3.27 11.85
N ILE A 27 13.25 -4.41 12.48
CA ILE A 27 12.44 -5.63 12.30
C ILE A 27 11.00 -5.40 12.76
N ALA A 28 10.81 -4.80 13.94
CA ALA A 28 9.48 -4.50 14.46
C ALA A 28 8.70 -3.61 13.50
N ARG A 29 9.34 -2.53 13.01
CA ARG A 29 8.76 -1.62 12.02
C ARG A 29 8.40 -2.33 10.70
N ALA A 30 9.26 -3.20 10.20
CA ALA A 30 9.02 -3.95 8.98
C ALA A 30 7.80 -4.88 9.12
N ARG A 31 7.69 -5.60 10.25
CA ARG A 31 6.53 -6.48 10.55
C ARG A 31 5.24 -5.68 10.65
N LEU A 32 5.25 -4.57 11.39
CA LEU A 32 4.11 -3.69 11.52
C LEU A 32 3.64 -3.17 10.15
N SER A 33 4.57 -2.67 9.34
CA SER A 33 4.27 -2.18 7.98
C SER A 33 3.63 -3.28 7.13
N GLY A 34 4.17 -4.50 7.16
CA GLY A 34 3.59 -5.64 6.43
C GLY A 34 2.18 -5.99 6.88
N TRP A 35 1.89 -5.96 8.19
CA TRP A 35 0.55 -6.22 8.71
C TRP A 35 -0.46 -5.16 8.28
N LEU A 36 -0.08 -3.88 8.30
CA LEU A 36 -0.97 -2.79 7.90
C LEU A 36 -1.27 -2.83 6.39
N ILE A 37 -0.25 -3.04 5.55
CA ILE A 37 -0.45 -3.21 4.09
C ILE A 37 -1.34 -4.43 3.82
N GLY A 38 -1.07 -5.56 4.48
CA GLY A 38 -1.88 -6.77 4.30
C GLY A 38 -3.34 -6.60 4.73
N LEU A 39 -3.59 -5.82 5.79
CA LEU A 39 -4.93 -5.48 6.23
C LEU A 39 -5.65 -4.62 5.19
N GLU A 40 -4.99 -3.57 4.69
CA GLU A 40 -5.54 -2.69 3.67
C GLU A 40 -5.89 -3.46 2.40
N LEU A 41 -4.97 -4.28 1.90
CA LEU A 41 -5.22 -5.11 0.71
C LEU A 41 -6.35 -6.11 0.93
N ALA A 42 -6.44 -6.71 2.12
CA ALA A 42 -7.54 -7.62 2.44
C ALA A 42 -8.90 -6.91 2.47
N GLY A 43 -8.97 -5.71 3.04
CA GLY A 43 -10.19 -4.90 3.11
C GLY A 43 -10.59 -4.29 1.78
N THR A 44 -9.63 -4.01 0.91
CA THR A 44 -9.85 -3.41 -0.42
C THR A 44 -10.00 -4.44 -1.53
N ARG A 45 -10.01 -5.74 -1.22
CA ARG A 45 -10.10 -6.84 -2.21
C ARG A 45 -11.18 -6.65 -3.28
N PRO A 46 -12.40 -6.19 -2.97
CA PRO A 46 -13.42 -5.94 -3.99
C PRO A 46 -13.01 -4.92 -5.07
N TYR A 47 -12.08 -4.01 -4.78
CA TYR A 47 -11.66 -2.96 -5.70
C TYR A 47 -10.55 -3.38 -6.66
N TRP A 48 -9.74 -4.36 -6.29
CA TRP A 48 -8.56 -4.74 -7.07
C TRP A 48 -8.61 -6.15 -7.64
N LEU A 49 -9.44 -7.04 -7.10
CA LEU A 49 -9.50 -8.43 -7.58
C LEU A 49 -10.09 -8.48 -8.99
N GLY A 50 -9.35 -9.07 -9.93
CA GLY A 50 -9.74 -9.16 -11.33
C GLY A 50 -9.64 -7.86 -12.12
N GLN A 51 -9.06 -6.81 -11.52
CA GLN A 51 -8.85 -5.50 -12.17
C GLN A 51 -7.38 -5.30 -12.53
N ASN A 52 -7.13 -4.45 -13.53
CA ASN A 52 -5.79 -3.93 -13.79
C ASN A 52 -5.47 -2.84 -12.77
N VAL A 53 -4.62 -3.16 -11.79
CA VAL A 53 -4.29 -2.26 -10.70
C VAL A 53 -3.11 -1.37 -11.09
N ALA A 54 -3.28 -0.05 -11.04
CA ALA A 54 -2.19 0.91 -11.14
C ALA A 54 -1.81 1.41 -9.73
N LEU A 55 -0.54 1.31 -9.38
CA LEU A 55 0.01 1.89 -8.16
C LEU A 55 0.72 3.20 -8.51
N ILE A 56 0.28 4.28 -7.87
CA ILE A 56 0.80 5.63 -8.10
C ILE A 56 1.23 6.17 -6.74
N GLY A 57 2.50 6.54 -6.61
CA GLY A 57 3.03 7.01 -5.33
C GLY A 57 4.55 7.19 -5.34
N ASP A 58 5.09 7.34 -4.13
CA ASP A 58 6.52 7.29 -3.88
C ASP A 58 7.08 5.88 -4.15
N GLY A 59 8.21 5.80 -4.85
CA GLY A 59 8.77 4.54 -5.32
C GLY A 59 8.95 3.50 -4.21
N ALA A 60 9.55 3.87 -3.08
CA ALA A 60 9.83 2.92 -2.00
C ALA A 60 8.55 2.40 -1.34
N LEU A 61 7.51 3.23 -1.22
CA LEU A 61 6.21 2.80 -0.71
C LEU A 61 5.49 1.92 -1.73
N THR A 62 5.43 2.37 -2.98
CA THR A 62 4.78 1.67 -4.08
C THR A 62 5.38 0.29 -4.30
N ASP A 63 6.70 0.12 -4.17
CA ASP A 63 7.37 -1.18 -4.27
C ASP A 63 6.89 -2.17 -3.20
N ARG A 64 6.64 -1.71 -1.96
CA ARG A 64 6.11 -2.55 -0.88
C ARG A 64 4.68 -2.99 -1.16
N TYR A 65 3.83 -2.09 -1.67
CA TYR A 65 2.47 -2.45 -2.09
C TYR A 65 2.48 -3.38 -3.29
N ALA A 66 3.38 -3.16 -4.26
CA ALA A 66 3.54 -4.03 -5.42
C ALA A 66 3.96 -5.44 -4.99
N GLN A 67 4.91 -5.55 -4.04
CA GLN A 67 5.31 -6.84 -3.47
C GLN A 67 4.12 -7.53 -2.78
N ALA A 68 3.38 -6.81 -1.93
CA ALA A 68 2.26 -7.39 -1.20
C ALA A 68 1.11 -7.84 -2.13
N LEU A 69 0.81 -7.07 -3.18
CA LEU A 69 -0.18 -7.44 -4.20
C LEU A 69 0.26 -8.67 -5.01
N ARG A 70 1.54 -8.78 -5.35
CA ARG A 70 2.10 -9.97 -6.02
C ARG A 70 1.97 -11.23 -5.16
N VAL A 71 2.17 -11.12 -3.84
CA VAL A 71 2.00 -12.26 -2.91
C VAL A 71 0.57 -12.80 -2.93
N VAL A 72 -0.43 -11.95 -3.18
CA VAL A 72 -1.84 -12.34 -3.27
C VAL A 72 -2.33 -12.58 -4.70
N GLY A 73 -1.41 -12.69 -5.67
CA GLY A 73 -1.69 -13.09 -7.05
C GLY A 73 -2.04 -11.96 -8.03
N ALA A 74 -1.94 -10.69 -7.60
CA ALA A 74 -2.17 -9.55 -8.49
C ALA A 74 -0.89 -9.07 -9.18
N LEU A 75 -1.03 -8.46 -10.36
CA LEU A 75 0.09 -7.90 -11.14
C LEU A 75 -0.10 -6.39 -11.34
N PRO A 76 0.24 -5.57 -10.33
CA PRO A 76 0.06 -4.13 -10.44
C PRO A 76 1.08 -3.47 -11.36
N ALA A 77 0.64 -2.47 -12.12
CA ALA A 77 1.51 -1.57 -12.86
C ALA A 77 1.94 -0.41 -11.96
N VAL A 78 3.25 -0.20 -11.82
CA VAL A 78 3.80 0.91 -11.02
C VAL A 78 4.00 2.14 -11.90
N THR A 79 3.58 3.30 -11.42
CA THR A 79 3.80 4.58 -12.11
C THR A 79 4.22 5.67 -11.14
N ASP A 80 5.16 6.51 -11.59
CA ASP A 80 5.59 7.72 -10.88
C ASP A 80 4.46 8.73 -10.67
N ALA A 81 4.28 9.16 -9.42
CA ALA A 81 3.23 10.10 -9.04
C ALA A 81 3.38 11.45 -9.73
N THR A 82 4.60 11.99 -9.79
CA THR A 82 4.86 13.30 -10.40
C THR A 82 4.46 13.32 -11.87
N ARG A 83 4.80 12.27 -12.62
CA ARG A 83 4.41 12.11 -14.02
C ARG A 83 2.89 12.11 -14.21
N VAL A 84 2.16 11.37 -13.37
CA VAL A 84 0.69 11.31 -13.46
C VAL A 84 0.07 12.66 -13.13
N THR A 85 0.56 13.33 -12.08
CA THR A 85 0.09 14.66 -11.69
C THR A 85 0.29 15.67 -12.82
N LEU A 86 1.48 15.71 -13.43
CA LEU A 86 1.77 16.62 -14.54
C LEU A 86 0.90 16.34 -15.76
N ALA A 87 0.68 15.06 -16.09
CA ALA A 87 -0.20 14.67 -17.19
C ALA A 87 -1.65 15.14 -16.94
N GLY A 88 -2.16 14.93 -15.72
CA GLY A 88 -3.51 15.37 -15.33
C GLY A 88 -3.69 16.89 -15.37
N LEU A 89 -2.74 17.65 -14.83
CA LEU A 89 -2.76 19.11 -14.87
C LEU A 89 -2.70 19.65 -16.31
N THR A 90 -1.89 19.03 -17.16
CA THR A 90 -1.79 19.39 -18.58
C THR A 90 -3.11 19.15 -19.30
N ALA A 91 -3.74 17.98 -19.07
CA ALA A 91 -5.02 17.64 -19.67
C ALA A 91 -6.13 18.62 -19.25
N ALA A 92 -6.22 18.94 -17.95
CA ALA A 92 -7.18 19.90 -17.43
C ALA A 92 -7.01 21.29 -18.08
N ARG A 93 -5.75 21.77 -18.19
CA ARG A 93 -5.46 23.05 -18.85
C ARG A 93 -5.90 23.06 -20.31
N MET A 94 -5.71 21.97 -21.05
CA MET A 94 -6.12 21.90 -22.46
C MET A 94 -7.63 21.93 -22.61
N GLN A 95 -8.38 21.24 -21.73
CA GLN A 95 -9.84 21.29 -21.71
C GLN A 95 -10.35 22.72 -21.47
N MET A 96 -9.75 23.45 -20.53
CA MET A 96 -10.12 24.85 -20.26
C MET A 96 -9.88 25.77 -21.47
N LYS A 97 -8.82 25.53 -22.25
CA LYS A 97 -8.51 26.33 -23.45
C LYS A 97 -9.32 25.95 -24.68
N GLY A 98 -9.81 24.72 -24.78
CA GLY A 98 -10.63 24.24 -25.90
C GLY A 98 -12.13 24.50 -25.75
N THR A 99 -12.57 25.15 -24.67
CA THR A 99 -13.98 25.51 -24.40
C THR A 99 -14.30 26.97 -24.78
N THR A 100 -13.54 27.55 -25.70
CA THR A 100 -13.85 28.81 -26.41
C THR A 100 -14.10 28.53 -27.87
#